data_AF-A0A328B7A6-F1
#
_entry.id   AF-A0A328B7A6-F1
#
_cell.length_a   1.000
_cell.length_b   1.000
_cell.length_c   1.000
_cell.angle_alpha   90.00
_cell.angle_beta   90.00
_cell.angle_gamma   90.00
#
_symmetry.space_group_name_H-M   'P 1'
#
loop_
_entity.id
_entity.type
_entity.pdbx_description
1 polymer ?
#
loop_
_entity_poly.entity_id
_entity_poly.type
_entity_poly.pdbx_seq_one_letter_code
_entity_poly.pdbx_strand_id
1 'polypeptide(L)'
;MILTCPECATGYFVDDSRIPSAGRTVKCTSCGARWTARRESGFEAEPPEPDLLAELRDEPVAAPTPEPVLAATPEPEIEAVPAIEPAPRPKAPARPATAARSEARASAMLWAGMAAAVAVVIVAAIVFRQDVVRLWPKSSAAYAGLGLPVNGAGLVIEAVHAEPTFLGGRPVLSVTGSIRNARDDSAQSPPIRISLLNRAGQPVAAKIARPIDTRIPGHAQRHFAIAILDPPSNAHDLEVTFEAPNAKAAKSAKVAPHAAEAVLAPTPAPIEAQPLPSGSPDALPDHG
;
A
#
# COMPACT_ATOMS: atom_id res chain seq x y z
N MET A 1 35.15 1.04 -3.99
CA MET A 1 33.81 0.88 -3.37
C MET A 1 33.02 2.19 -3.36
N ILE A 2 31.69 2.15 -3.24
CA ILE A 2 30.85 3.34 -3.01
C ILE A 2 30.52 3.44 -1.51
N LEU A 3 30.69 4.63 -0.94
CA LEU A 3 30.23 4.97 0.41
C LEU A 3 28.98 5.82 0.32
N THR A 4 27.89 5.40 0.97
CA THR A 4 26.63 6.14 1.01
C THR A 4 26.44 6.78 2.38
N CYS A 5 26.20 8.08 2.42
CA CYS A 5 25.90 8.77 3.68
C CYS A 5 24.55 8.27 4.25
N PRO A 6 24.50 7.88 5.54
CA PRO A 6 23.26 7.35 6.16
C PRO A 6 22.17 8.41 6.36
N GLU A 7 22.54 9.70 6.40
CA GLU A 7 21.61 10.81 6.67
C GLU A 7 20.99 11.39 5.39
N CYS A 8 21.80 11.66 4.36
CA CYS A 8 21.34 12.35 3.15
C CYS A 8 21.48 11.53 1.86
N ALA A 9 21.87 10.26 1.95
CA ALA A 9 22.01 9.33 0.83
C ALA A 9 22.93 9.80 -0.32
N THR A 10 23.82 10.76 -0.08
CA THR A 10 24.84 11.15 -1.07
C THR A 10 25.88 10.03 -1.19
N GLY A 11 26.12 9.58 -2.43
CA GLY A 11 27.11 8.55 -2.75
C GLY A 11 28.48 9.14 -3.09
N TYR A 12 29.54 8.52 -2.57
CA TYR A 12 30.93 8.88 -2.82
C TYR A 12 31.70 7.67 -3.34
N PHE A 13 32.39 7.83 -4.47
CA PHE A 13 33.29 6.81 -4.98
C PHE A 13 34.65 6.90 -4.26
N VAL A 14 35.12 5.80 -3.68
CA VAL A 14 36.38 5.75 -2.91
C VAL A 14 37.15 4.48 -3.25
N ASP A 15 38.46 4.60 -3.44
CA ASP A 15 39.36 3.47 -3.64
C ASP A 15 39.39 2.55 -2.41
N ASP A 16 39.40 1.24 -2.64
CA ASP A 16 39.33 0.24 -1.56
C ASP A 16 40.55 0.28 -0.63
N SER A 17 41.69 0.78 -1.12
CA SER A 17 42.92 0.97 -0.33
C SER A 17 42.80 2.05 0.75
N ARG A 18 41.80 2.95 0.64
CA ARG A 18 41.60 4.02 1.61
C ARG A 18 40.77 3.60 2.82
N ILE A 19 40.01 2.50 2.74
CA ILE A 19 39.16 2.02 3.84
C ILE A 19 39.68 0.65 4.31
N PRO A 20 40.40 0.58 5.44
CA PRO A 20 40.84 -0.69 6.01
C PRO A 20 39.64 -1.48 6.57
N SER A 21 39.79 -2.79 6.73
CA SER A 21 38.77 -3.69 7.30
C SER A 21 38.36 -3.31 8.73
N ALA A 22 39.27 -2.73 9.51
CA ALA A 22 39.00 -2.18 10.85
C ALA A 22 38.00 -0.99 10.83
N GLY A 23 37.76 -0.41 9.66
CA GLY A 23 36.89 0.74 9.47
C GLY A 23 37.61 2.09 9.57
N ARG A 24 37.05 3.11 8.91
CA ARG A 24 37.55 4.49 8.95
C ARG A 24 36.40 5.47 9.12
N THR A 25 36.56 6.45 10.00
CA THR A 25 35.59 7.55 10.14
C THR A 25 35.65 8.47 8.93
N VAL A 26 34.50 8.74 8.33
CA VAL A 26 34.33 9.62 7.17
C VAL A 26 33.24 10.66 7.46
N LYS A 27 33.34 11.83 6.83
CA LYS A 27 32.36 12.93 6.97
C LYS A 27 31.70 13.19 5.61
N CYS A 28 30.38 13.33 5.61
CA CYS A 28 29.63 13.74 4.43
C CYS A 28 29.86 15.22 4.12
N THR A 29 30.20 15.55 2.88
CA THR A 29 30.33 16.94 2.42
C THR A 29 28.96 17.60 2.17
N SER A 30 27.90 16.82 1.95
CA SER A 30 26.55 17.32 1.66
C SER A 30 25.80 17.75 2.94
N CYS A 31 25.71 16.88 3.96
CA CYS A 31 24.97 17.17 5.20
C CYS A 31 25.85 17.30 6.46
N GLY A 32 27.15 16.98 6.38
CA GLY A 32 28.08 17.09 7.51
C GLY A 32 28.11 15.90 8.48
N ALA A 33 27.25 14.89 8.30
CA ALA A 33 27.20 13.69 9.14
C ALA A 33 28.53 12.92 9.13
N ARG A 34 28.90 12.33 10.27
CA ARG A 34 30.12 11.52 10.45
C ARG A 34 29.75 10.07 10.76
N TRP A 35 30.30 9.11 10.03
CA TRP A 35 30.06 7.69 10.27
C TRP A 35 31.33 6.85 10.02
N THR A 36 31.36 5.62 10.52
CA THR A 36 32.49 4.69 10.32
C THR A 36 32.19 3.77 9.16
N ALA A 37 32.91 3.96 8.05
CA ALA A 37 32.83 3.08 6.89
C ALA A 37 33.67 1.81 7.14
N ARG A 38 33.04 0.63 7.09
CA ARG A 38 33.69 -0.68 7.14
C ARG A 38 33.50 -1.39 5.80
N ARG A 39 34.51 -2.14 5.37
CA ARG A 39 34.35 -3.07 4.24
C ARG A 39 33.53 -4.24 4.75
N GLU A 40 32.37 -4.50 4.14
CA GLU A 40 31.60 -5.70 4.43
C GLU A 40 32.40 -6.92 3.92
N SER A 41 33.08 -7.61 4.83
CA SER A 41 33.60 -8.94 4.55
C SER A 41 32.43 -9.91 4.68
N GLY A 42 31.99 -10.45 3.55
CA GLY A 42 30.99 -11.50 3.51
C GLY A 42 31.45 -12.78 4.21
N PHE A 43 30.46 -13.56 4.64
CA PHE A 43 30.47 -14.89 5.26
C PHE A 43 30.73 -14.98 6.77
N GLU A 44 29.64 -15.14 7.53
CA GLU A 44 29.37 -16.38 8.26
C GLU A 44 27.86 -16.64 8.19
N ALA A 45 27.48 -17.72 7.53
CA ALA A 45 26.09 -18.17 7.44
C ALA A 45 25.91 -19.21 8.54
N GLU A 46 25.27 -18.82 9.64
CA GLU A 46 24.96 -19.74 10.72
C GLU A 46 23.90 -20.76 10.24
N PRO A 47 24.18 -22.08 10.28
CA PRO A 47 23.23 -23.10 9.83
C PRO A 47 22.06 -23.23 10.82
N PRO A 48 20.82 -23.46 10.37
CA PRO A 48 19.73 -23.78 11.27
C PRO A 48 19.87 -25.24 11.75
N GLU A 49 20.02 -25.44 13.06
CA GLU A 49 19.94 -26.76 13.67
C GLU A 49 18.49 -27.29 13.63
N PRO A 50 18.26 -28.56 13.21
CA PRO A 50 16.96 -29.21 13.28
C PRO A 50 16.79 -30.05 14.54
N ASP A 51 15.53 -30.48 14.74
CA ASP A 51 15.05 -31.53 15.65
C ASP A 51 14.89 -31.20 17.14
N LEU A 52 13.63 -30.99 17.54
CA LEU A 52 13.00 -31.76 18.63
C LEU A 52 11.49 -31.89 18.37
N LEU A 53 11.12 -32.90 17.56
CA LEU A 53 9.80 -33.54 17.61
C LEU A 53 9.98 -34.97 18.11
N ALA A 54 9.56 -35.26 19.35
CA ALA A 54 8.91 -36.51 19.74
C ALA A 54 8.64 -36.51 21.26
N GLU A 55 7.58 -37.23 21.64
CA GLU A 55 7.03 -37.41 22.99
C GLU A 55 6.20 -36.19 23.47
N LEU A 56 4.87 -36.15 23.37
CA LEU A 56 3.91 -37.21 23.71
C LEU A 56 2.65 -37.09 22.84
N ARG A 57 2.25 -38.26 22.33
CA ARG A 57 1.05 -38.57 21.55
C ARG A 57 -0.03 -39.12 22.52
N ASP A 58 -1.28 -38.90 22.13
CA ASP A 58 -2.57 -39.43 22.66
C ASP A 58 -3.15 -38.70 23.87
N GLU A 59 -4.41 -38.27 23.92
CA GLU A 59 -5.61 -38.53 23.09
C GLU A 59 -6.67 -37.43 23.39
N PRO A 60 -7.52 -36.98 22.44
CA PRO A 60 -8.65 -36.11 22.74
C PRO A 60 -9.98 -36.87 22.61
N VAL A 61 -10.67 -37.11 23.73
CA VAL A 61 -12.02 -37.69 23.74
C VAL A 61 -13.08 -36.59 23.88
N ALA A 62 -13.77 -36.39 22.76
CA ALA A 62 -15.21 -36.17 22.50
C ALA A 62 -16.10 -35.26 23.40
N ALA A 63 -16.97 -34.57 22.65
CA ALA A 63 -17.96 -33.54 22.98
C ALA A 63 -19.12 -33.94 23.93
N PRO A 64 -19.85 -32.95 24.49
CA PRO A 64 -21.03 -33.15 25.33
C PRO A 64 -22.33 -33.10 24.52
N THR A 65 -23.38 -33.79 24.99
CA THR A 65 -24.81 -33.46 24.77
C THR A 65 -25.68 -34.29 25.77
N PRO A 66 -26.79 -33.73 26.29
CA PRO A 66 -27.57 -34.26 27.42
C PRO A 66 -28.83 -35.03 26.97
N GLU A 67 -29.53 -35.70 27.90
CA GLU A 67 -31.02 -35.79 28.01
C GLU A 67 -31.50 -36.66 29.21
N PRO A 68 -32.80 -36.63 29.61
CA PRO A 68 -33.25 -36.51 31.00
C PRO A 68 -33.86 -37.80 31.59
N VAL A 69 -34.15 -37.80 32.90
CA VAL A 69 -35.00 -38.84 33.52
C VAL A 69 -36.04 -38.21 34.45
N LEU A 70 -37.29 -38.46 34.08
CA LEU A 70 -38.52 -38.23 34.84
C LEU A 70 -38.70 -39.36 35.86
N ALA A 71 -39.12 -39.07 37.10
CA ALA A 71 -39.79 -40.04 37.97
C ALA A 71 -40.71 -39.34 38.99
N ALA A 72 -41.92 -39.88 39.09
CA ALA A 72 -43.14 -39.39 39.72
C ALA A 72 -43.22 -39.67 41.25
N THR A 73 -43.77 -38.73 42.07
CA THR A 73 -45.08 -38.78 42.83
C THR A 73 -45.01 -39.59 44.17
N PRO A 74 -45.66 -39.22 45.32
CA PRO A 74 -47.06 -38.74 45.46
C PRO A 74 -47.41 -37.64 46.49
N GLU A 75 -48.67 -37.19 46.34
CA GLU A 75 -49.55 -36.27 47.11
C GLU A 75 -49.75 -36.61 48.60
N PRO A 76 -50.29 -35.65 49.38
CA PRO A 76 -51.66 -35.86 49.87
C PRO A 76 -52.59 -34.63 49.82
N GLU A 77 -53.86 -34.96 49.97
CA GLU A 77 -55.10 -34.25 49.63
C GLU A 77 -55.70 -33.41 50.79
N ILE A 78 -56.82 -32.73 50.47
CA ILE A 78 -57.86 -32.10 51.32
C ILE A 78 -57.57 -30.61 51.60
N GLU A 79 -58.42 -29.61 51.31
CA GLU A 79 -59.85 -29.46 51.62
C GLU A 79 -60.49 -28.32 50.80
N ALA A 80 -61.75 -28.49 50.40
CA ALA A 80 -62.53 -27.49 49.68
C ALA A 80 -63.17 -26.46 50.64
N VAL A 81 -63.08 -25.17 50.29
CA VAL A 81 -63.89 -24.08 50.87
C VAL A 81 -64.40 -23.13 49.76
N PRO A 82 -65.61 -22.57 49.89
CA PRO A 82 -66.47 -22.25 48.75
C PRO A 82 -66.19 -20.88 48.10
N ALA A 83 -66.77 -20.70 46.92
CA ALA A 83 -66.72 -19.52 46.08
C ALA A 83 -67.12 -18.23 46.84
N ILE A 84 -66.22 -17.25 46.84
CA ILE A 84 -66.50 -15.86 47.25
C ILE A 84 -66.55 -15.01 45.97
N GLU A 85 -67.68 -14.34 45.77
CA GLU A 85 -67.90 -13.35 44.72
C GLU A 85 -66.85 -12.22 44.75
N PRO A 86 -66.44 -11.65 43.59
CA PRO A 86 -65.36 -10.67 43.55
C PRO A 86 -65.82 -9.32 44.14
N ALA A 87 -65.29 -8.98 45.31
CA ALA A 87 -65.35 -7.64 45.86
C ALA A 87 -64.53 -6.64 44.99
N PRO A 88 -64.92 -5.36 44.93
CA PRO A 88 -64.27 -4.36 44.08
C PRO A 88 -62.83 -4.09 44.56
N ARG A 89 -61.90 -4.13 43.62
CA ARG A 89 -60.45 -3.94 43.85
C ARG A 89 -60.19 -2.54 44.41
N PRO A 90 -59.40 -2.39 45.50
CA PRO A 90 -58.96 -1.07 45.94
C PRO A 90 -58.03 -0.47 44.88
N LYS A 91 -58.30 0.80 44.51
CA LYS A 91 -57.45 1.57 43.60
C LYS A 91 -56.03 1.64 44.19
N ALA A 92 -55.08 1.02 43.52
CA ALA A 92 -53.67 1.18 43.85
C ALA A 92 -53.31 2.68 43.79
N PRO A 93 -52.53 3.21 44.76
CA PRO A 93 -52.09 4.59 44.70
C PRO A 93 -51.22 4.77 43.46
N ALA A 94 -51.61 5.72 42.61
CA ALA A 94 -50.83 6.11 41.44
C ALA A 94 -49.44 6.59 41.92
N ARG A 95 -48.41 5.77 41.67
CA ARG A 95 -47.01 6.21 41.79
C ARG A 95 -46.86 7.50 40.97
N PRO A 96 -46.26 8.58 41.51
CA PRO A 96 -46.16 9.83 40.79
C PRO A 96 -45.37 9.60 39.49
N ALA A 97 -46.04 9.78 38.35
CA ALA A 97 -45.50 9.58 37.00
C ALA A 97 -44.30 10.49 36.68
N THR A 98 -43.94 11.39 37.60
CA THR A 98 -42.79 12.30 37.49
C THR A 98 -41.46 11.61 37.81
N ALA A 99 -41.42 10.69 38.79
CA ALA A 99 -40.19 9.99 39.17
C ALA A 99 -39.74 8.99 38.08
N ALA A 100 -40.66 8.17 37.57
CA ALA A 100 -40.38 7.22 36.49
C ALA A 100 -39.96 7.92 35.17
N ARG A 101 -40.46 9.14 34.91
CA ARG A 101 -40.08 9.93 33.74
C ARG A 101 -38.68 10.53 33.86
N SER A 102 -38.18 10.76 35.08
CA SER A 102 -36.83 11.24 35.33
C SER A 102 -35.77 10.14 35.16
N GLU A 103 -36.06 8.91 35.62
CA GLU A 103 -35.20 7.74 35.43
C GLU A 103 -35.12 7.31 33.96
N ALA A 104 -36.24 7.37 33.23
CA ALA A 104 -36.27 7.12 31.79
C ALA A 104 -35.50 8.18 30.99
N ARG A 105 -35.54 9.46 31.41
CA ARG A 105 -34.77 10.54 30.78
C ARG A 105 -33.27 10.42 31.07
N ALA A 106 -32.88 10.07 32.30
CA ALA A 106 -31.49 9.82 32.65
C ALA A 106 -30.92 8.62 31.88
N SER A 107 -31.68 7.52 31.78
CA SER A 107 -31.30 6.35 30.99
C SER A 107 -31.19 6.67 29.50
N ALA A 108 -32.11 7.46 28.95
CA ALA A 108 -32.06 7.92 27.56
C ALA A 108 -30.84 8.83 27.30
N MET A 109 -30.46 9.69 28.25
CA MET A 109 -29.25 10.51 28.16
C MET A 109 -27.98 9.67 28.22
N LEU A 110 -27.93 8.62 29.04
CA LEU A 110 -26.80 7.68 29.09
C LEU A 110 -26.64 6.93 27.76
N TRP A 111 -27.72 6.39 27.21
CA TRP A 111 -27.70 5.72 25.90
C TRP A 111 -27.37 6.68 24.76
N ALA A 112 -27.90 7.90 24.79
CA ALA A 112 -27.56 8.94 23.80
C ALA A 112 -26.07 9.32 23.89
N GLY A 113 -25.52 9.47 25.10
CA GLY A 113 -24.11 9.71 25.33
C GLY A 113 -23.23 8.57 24.82
N MET A 114 -23.63 7.32 25.07
CA MET A 114 -22.93 6.13 24.57
C MET A 114 -22.97 6.06 23.04
N ALA A 115 -24.14 6.32 22.42
CA ALA A 115 -24.27 6.36 20.97
C ALA A 115 -23.41 7.47 20.36
N ALA A 116 -23.38 8.66 20.98
CA ALA A 116 -22.52 9.75 20.56
C ALA A 116 -21.03 9.40 20.68
N ALA A 117 -20.62 8.75 21.78
CA ALA A 117 -19.25 8.29 21.95
C ALA A 117 -18.85 7.26 20.87
N VAL A 118 -19.71 6.29 20.59
CA VAL A 118 -19.49 5.31 19.51
C VAL A 118 -19.40 5.99 18.15
N ALA A 119 -20.27 6.97 17.86
CA ALA A 119 -20.21 7.73 16.61
C ALA A 119 -18.88 8.48 16.48
N VAL A 120 -18.39 9.12 17.55
CA VAL A 120 -17.07 9.79 17.56
C VAL A 120 -15.95 8.79 17.28
N VAL A 121 -15.97 7.60 17.88
CA VAL A 121 -14.97 6.54 17.63
C VAL A 121 -15.02 6.07 16.18
N ILE A 122 -16.21 5.87 15.60
CA ILE A 122 -16.36 5.47 14.19
C ILE A 122 -15.80 6.56 13.27
N VAL A 123 -16.15 7.82 13.51
CA VAL A 123 -15.63 8.96 12.73
C VAL A 123 -14.10 9.00 12.83
N ALA A 124 -13.54 8.85 14.03
CA ALA A 124 -12.10 8.78 14.22
C ALA A 124 -11.48 7.60 13.45
N ALA A 125 -12.08 6.41 13.48
CA ALA A 125 -11.60 5.24 12.74
C ALA A 125 -11.62 5.42 11.21
N ILE A 126 -12.50 6.28 10.68
CA ILE A 126 -12.57 6.63 9.25
C ILE A 126 -11.55 7.71 8.88
N VAL A 127 -11.44 8.76 9.71
CA VAL A 127 -10.51 9.88 9.50
C VAL A 127 -9.06 9.41 9.64
N PHE A 128 -8.74 8.73 10.75
CA PHE A 128 -7.41 8.19 11.07
C PHE A 128 -7.20 6.76 10.55
N ARG A 129 -7.93 6.37 9.48
CA ARG A 129 -7.88 5.01 8.91
C ARG A 129 -6.47 4.53 8.55
N GLN A 130 -5.57 5.45 8.18
CA GLN A 130 -4.18 5.08 7.84
C GLN A 130 -3.44 4.56 9.07
N ASP A 131 -3.62 5.19 10.23
CA ASP A 131 -2.99 4.79 11.49
C ASP A 131 -3.57 3.47 12.00
N VAL A 132 -4.89 3.27 11.84
CA VAL A 132 -5.55 1.99 12.15
C VAL A 132 -4.93 0.84 11.34
N VAL A 133 -4.67 1.06 10.05
CA VAL A 133 -4.06 0.06 9.16
C VAL A 133 -2.59 -0.15 9.48
N ARG A 134 -1.87 0.86 9.98
CA ARG A 134 -0.50 0.70 10.46
C ARG A 134 -0.43 -0.23 11.68
N LEU A 135 -1.31 -0.04 12.65
CA LEU A 135 -1.36 -0.88 13.86
C LEU A 135 -1.89 -2.28 13.54
N TRP A 136 -2.89 -2.38 12.65
CA TRP A 136 -3.50 -3.65 12.29
C TRP A 136 -3.65 -3.82 10.77
N PRO A 137 -2.60 -4.29 10.06
CA PRO A 137 -2.57 -4.34 8.59
C PRO A 137 -3.69 -5.16 7.93
N LYS A 138 -4.21 -6.18 8.63
CA LYS A 138 -5.31 -7.01 8.15
C LYS A 138 -6.63 -6.23 8.00
N SER A 139 -6.79 -5.09 8.67
CA SER A 139 -7.98 -4.24 8.53
C SER A 139 -8.08 -3.58 7.15
N SER A 140 -6.98 -3.52 6.38
CA SER A 140 -6.97 -2.93 5.04
C SER A 140 -8.02 -3.50 4.09
N ALA A 141 -8.25 -4.81 4.14
CA ALA A 141 -9.26 -5.48 3.32
C ALA A 141 -10.69 -5.08 3.73
N ALA A 142 -10.94 -4.86 5.02
CA ALA A 142 -12.23 -4.40 5.52
C ALA A 142 -12.54 -2.97 5.04
N TYR A 143 -11.57 -2.06 5.15
CA TYR A 143 -11.71 -0.71 4.60
C TYR A 143 -11.89 -0.70 3.08
N ALA A 144 -11.15 -1.55 2.35
CA ALA A 144 -11.32 -1.71 0.91
C ALA A 144 -12.71 -2.23 0.52
N GLY A 145 -13.27 -3.17 1.30
CA GLY A 145 -14.64 -3.68 1.12
C GLY A 145 -15.72 -2.62 1.30
N LEU A 146 -15.45 -1.58 2.10
CA LEU A 146 -16.32 -0.41 2.30
C LEU A 146 -16.10 0.70 1.25
N GLY A 147 -15.26 0.47 0.23
CA GLY A 147 -14.94 1.48 -0.78
C GLY A 147 -13.98 2.58 -0.30
N LEU A 148 -13.30 2.36 0.84
CA LEU A 148 -12.32 3.27 1.43
C LEU A 148 -10.92 2.68 1.29
N PRO A 149 -10.30 2.64 0.10
CA PRO A 149 -8.98 2.05 -0.07
C PRO A 149 -7.93 2.80 0.76
N VAL A 150 -7.05 2.01 1.39
CA VAL A 150 -6.01 2.50 2.29
C VAL A 150 -4.64 2.27 1.68
N ASN A 151 -3.71 3.20 1.93
CA ASN A 151 -2.35 3.10 1.41
C ASN A 151 -1.44 2.52 2.49
N GLY A 152 -1.45 1.19 2.60
CA GLY A 152 -0.67 0.47 3.61
C GLY A 152 0.84 0.70 3.53
N ALA A 153 1.38 1.12 2.37
CA ALA A 153 2.79 1.49 2.21
C ALA A 153 3.07 2.96 2.55
N GLY A 154 2.06 3.84 2.48
CA GLY A 154 2.24 5.28 2.65
C GLY A 154 3.01 5.95 1.51
N LEU A 155 3.20 5.25 0.40
CA LEU A 155 3.92 5.71 -0.76
C LEU A 155 2.93 6.13 -1.86
N VAL A 156 3.19 7.24 -2.50
CA VAL A 156 2.32 7.81 -3.54
C VAL A 156 3.13 7.93 -4.82
N ILE A 157 2.57 7.44 -5.93
CA ILE A 157 3.17 7.60 -7.25
C ILE A 157 2.65 8.90 -7.85
N GLU A 158 3.55 9.73 -8.35
CA GLU A 158 3.26 11.05 -8.91
C GLU A 158 4.10 11.38 -10.13
N ALA A 159 3.66 12.42 -10.85
CA ALA A 159 4.36 12.95 -12.03
C ALA A 159 4.71 11.86 -13.04
N VAL A 160 3.76 10.95 -13.29
CA VAL A 160 3.97 9.87 -14.26
C VAL A 160 3.87 10.43 -15.67
N HIS A 161 4.91 10.21 -16.46
CA HIS A 161 4.97 10.58 -17.86
C HIS A 161 5.40 9.36 -18.69
N ALA A 162 4.76 9.20 -19.84
CA ALA A 162 5.09 8.13 -20.78
C ALA A 162 5.37 8.75 -22.14
N GLU A 163 6.60 8.56 -22.61
CA GLU A 163 7.10 9.15 -23.85
C GLU A 163 7.57 8.04 -24.80
N PRO A 164 6.98 7.92 -25.99
CA PRO A 164 7.47 7.04 -27.04
C PRO A 164 8.84 7.53 -27.53
N THR A 165 9.82 6.63 -27.56
CA THR A 165 11.17 6.87 -28.06
C THR A 165 11.63 5.72 -28.95
N PHE A 166 12.79 5.86 -29.58
CA PHE A 166 13.42 4.80 -30.37
C PHE A 166 14.82 4.54 -29.83
N LEU A 167 15.16 3.26 -29.65
CA LEU A 167 16.46 2.83 -29.16
C LEU A 167 17.00 1.78 -30.12
N GLY A 168 17.99 2.18 -30.93
CA GLY A 168 18.55 1.32 -31.99
C GLY A 168 17.51 0.92 -33.05
N GLY A 169 16.62 1.83 -33.43
CA GLY A 169 15.57 1.59 -34.44
C GLY A 169 14.36 0.77 -33.94
N ARG A 170 14.34 0.37 -32.66
CA ARG A 170 13.19 -0.31 -32.05
C ARG A 170 12.34 0.68 -31.25
N PRO A 171 11.01 0.58 -31.32
CA PRO A 171 10.12 1.41 -30.51
C PRO A 171 10.28 1.05 -29.03
N VAL A 172 10.43 2.08 -28.20
CA VAL A 172 10.56 1.95 -26.75
C VAL A 172 9.63 2.96 -26.10
N LEU A 173 8.87 2.54 -25.10
CA LEU A 173 8.10 3.47 -24.26
C LEU A 173 8.90 3.77 -22.99
N SER A 174 9.35 5.00 -22.84
CA SER A 174 10.03 5.49 -21.65
C SER A 174 8.98 5.97 -20.64
N VAL A 175 8.89 5.31 -19.50
CA VAL A 175 7.96 5.64 -18.42
C VAL A 175 8.75 6.23 -17.27
N THR A 176 8.53 7.50 -16.98
CA THR A 176 9.18 8.21 -15.88
C THR A 176 8.16 8.62 -14.83
N GLY A 177 8.62 8.81 -13.60
CA GLY A 177 7.78 9.32 -12.53
C GLY A 177 8.52 9.43 -11.21
N SER A 178 7.77 9.72 -10.16
CA SER A 178 8.29 9.84 -8.81
C SER A 178 7.44 9.07 -7.80
N ILE A 179 8.08 8.53 -6.77
CA ILE A 179 7.45 7.94 -5.60
C ILE A 179 7.74 8.86 -4.42
N ARG A 180 6.70 9.44 -3.82
CA ARG A 180 6.81 10.23 -2.60
C ARG A 180 6.36 9.42 -1.39
N ASN A 181 7.12 9.49 -0.30
CA ASN A 181 6.69 9.01 0.99
C ASN A 181 5.82 10.07 1.68
N ALA A 182 4.58 9.71 2.01
CA ALA A 182 3.64 10.59 2.71
C ALA A 182 3.72 10.47 4.23
N ARG A 183 4.69 9.71 4.76
CA ARG A 183 4.90 9.49 6.19
C ARG A 183 6.14 10.20 6.69
N ASP A 184 6.22 10.38 8.00
CA ASP A 184 7.40 10.91 8.69
C ASP A 184 8.53 9.88 8.84
N ASP A 185 8.19 8.58 8.86
CA ASP A 185 9.13 7.47 8.96
C ASP A 185 9.59 6.96 7.58
N SER A 186 10.72 6.27 7.55
CA SER A 186 11.26 5.69 6.32
C SER A 186 10.46 4.45 5.89
N ALA A 187 10.00 4.43 4.64
CA ALA A 187 9.24 3.34 4.05
C ALA A 187 10.06 2.58 2.99
N GLN A 188 9.72 1.31 2.77
CA GLN A 188 10.28 0.52 1.68
C GLN A 188 9.28 0.47 0.51
N SER A 189 9.74 0.87 -0.67
CA SER A 189 8.99 0.80 -1.92
C SER A 189 8.82 -0.64 -2.37
N PRO A 190 7.57 -1.09 -2.54
CA PRO A 190 7.29 -2.33 -3.26
C PRO A 190 7.75 -2.22 -4.72
N PRO A 191 7.86 -3.35 -5.44
CA PRO A 191 8.02 -3.35 -6.88
C PRO A 191 6.90 -2.55 -7.55
N ILE A 192 7.21 -1.91 -8.67
CA ILE A 192 6.25 -1.13 -9.44
C ILE A 192 5.78 -2.01 -10.60
N ARG A 193 4.47 -2.07 -10.82
CA ARG A 193 3.84 -2.70 -11.98
C ARG A 193 3.34 -1.63 -12.93
N ILE A 194 3.82 -1.66 -14.16
CA ILE A 194 3.31 -0.86 -15.26
C ILE A 194 2.43 -1.75 -16.11
N SER A 195 1.16 -1.39 -16.25
CA SER A 195 0.18 -2.06 -17.10
C SER A 195 -0.15 -1.17 -18.29
N LEU A 196 0.05 -1.68 -19.50
CA LEU A 196 -0.43 -1.07 -20.73
C LEU A 196 -1.85 -1.58 -20.99
N LEU A 197 -2.82 -0.68 -21.14
CA LEU A 197 -4.22 -1.04 -21.33
C LEU A 197 -4.70 -0.63 -22.71
N ASN A 198 -5.63 -1.39 -23.27
CA ASN A 198 -6.35 -1.03 -24.49
C ASN A 198 -7.46 0.01 -24.21
N ARG A 199 -8.17 0.44 -25.26
CA ARG A 199 -9.30 1.39 -25.12
C ARG A 199 -10.44 0.88 -24.22
N ALA A 200 -10.56 -0.43 -24.05
CA ALA A 200 -11.56 -1.04 -23.17
C ALA A 200 -11.08 -1.11 -21.70
N GLY A 201 -9.89 -0.59 -21.39
CA GLY A 201 -9.29 -0.65 -20.05
C GLY A 201 -8.78 -2.03 -19.65
N GLN A 202 -8.58 -2.94 -20.60
CA GLN A 202 -8.02 -4.27 -20.33
C GLN A 202 -6.49 -4.25 -20.50
N PRO A 203 -5.72 -4.87 -19.60
CA PRO A 203 -4.27 -4.92 -19.71
C PRO A 203 -3.84 -5.81 -20.89
N VAL A 204 -3.07 -5.26 -21.81
CA VAL A 204 -2.49 -5.96 -22.97
C VAL A 204 -1.02 -6.32 -22.79
N ALA A 205 -0.32 -5.62 -21.90
CA ALA A 205 1.03 -5.97 -21.46
C ALA A 205 1.27 -5.44 -20.05
N ALA A 206 2.14 -6.11 -19.29
CA ALA A 206 2.58 -5.64 -17.98
C ALA A 206 4.08 -5.85 -17.79
N LYS A 207 4.74 -4.89 -17.14
CA LYS A 207 6.15 -4.99 -16.75
C LYS A 207 6.31 -4.64 -15.27
N ILE A 208 7.02 -5.48 -14.55
CA ILE A 208 7.37 -5.24 -13.15
C ILE A 208 8.80 -4.73 -13.10
N ALA A 209 9.02 -3.64 -12.38
CA ALA A 209 10.33 -3.06 -12.14
C ALA A 209 10.58 -2.93 -10.65
N ARG A 210 11.76 -3.35 -10.20
CA ARG A 210 12.20 -3.14 -8.83
C ARG A 210 13.08 -1.88 -8.77
N PRO A 211 12.76 -0.91 -7.90
CA PRO A 211 13.66 0.21 -7.66
C PRO A 211 15.03 -0.28 -7.18
N ILE A 212 16.11 0.35 -7.65
CA ILE A 212 17.49 -0.01 -7.27
C ILE A 212 17.68 0.14 -5.75
N ASP A 213 17.23 1.26 -5.18
CA ASP A 213 17.05 1.36 -3.74
C ASP A 213 15.57 1.53 -3.41
N THR A 214 15.06 0.60 -2.61
CA THR A 214 13.67 0.56 -2.17
C THR A 214 13.40 1.50 -1.00
N ARG A 215 14.43 1.90 -0.22
CA ARG A 215 14.23 2.76 0.96
C ARG A 215 14.01 4.21 0.57
N ILE A 216 12.88 4.78 1.01
CA ILE A 216 12.51 6.18 0.84
C ILE A 216 12.35 6.78 2.25
N PRO A 217 13.18 7.78 2.64
CA PRO A 217 13.02 8.49 3.92
C PRO A 217 11.64 9.15 4.06
N GLY A 218 11.29 9.58 5.27
CA GLY A 218 10.05 10.32 5.50
C GLY A 218 9.99 11.60 4.66
N HIS A 219 8.82 11.89 4.08
CA HIS A 219 8.56 13.02 3.18
C HIS A 219 9.46 13.14 1.93
N ALA A 220 10.40 12.22 1.74
CA ALA A 220 11.29 12.22 0.60
C ALA A 220 10.60 11.70 -0.66
N GLN A 221 11.14 12.08 -1.81
CA GLN A 221 10.72 11.58 -3.12
C GLN A 221 11.87 10.88 -3.85
N ARG A 222 11.54 9.86 -4.62
CA ARG A 222 12.47 9.15 -5.50
C ARG A 222 11.95 9.06 -6.91
N HIS A 223 12.79 9.38 -7.88
CA HIS A 223 12.47 9.26 -9.29
C HIS A 223 12.72 7.85 -9.79
N PHE A 224 11.91 7.40 -10.74
CA PHE A 224 12.11 6.16 -11.47
C PHE A 224 11.97 6.40 -12.96
N ALA A 225 12.67 5.59 -13.74
CA ALA A 225 12.60 5.56 -15.20
C ALA A 225 12.65 4.10 -15.65
N ILE A 226 11.66 3.69 -16.45
CA ILE A 226 11.48 2.30 -16.88
C ILE A 226 11.22 2.30 -18.38
N ALA A 227 12.07 1.60 -19.13
CA ALA A 227 11.91 1.41 -20.56
C ALA A 227 11.12 0.13 -20.87
N ILE A 228 10.06 0.22 -21.68
CA ILE A 228 9.32 -0.93 -22.22
C ILE A 228 9.68 -1.05 -23.69
N LEU A 229 10.31 -2.16 -24.06
CA LEU A 229 10.69 -2.45 -25.44
C LEU A 229 9.49 -3.01 -26.20
N ASP A 230 9.33 -2.60 -27.46
CA ASP A 230 8.29 -3.05 -28.38
C ASP A 230 6.88 -3.04 -27.73
N PRO A 231 6.41 -1.87 -27.25
CA PRO A 231 5.08 -1.79 -26.65
C PRO A 231 3.99 -2.20 -27.66
N PRO A 232 2.94 -2.93 -27.25
CA PRO A 232 1.86 -3.32 -28.14
C PRO A 232 1.17 -2.10 -28.77
N SER A 233 0.90 -2.15 -30.07
CA SER A 233 0.28 -1.04 -30.81
C SER A 233 -1.17 -0.74 -30.41
N ASN A 234 -1.84 -1.68 -29.74
CA ASN A 234 -3.19 -1.52 -29.21
C ASN A 234 -3.23 -0.95 -27.77
N ALA A 235 -2.08 -0.61 -27.19
CA ALA A 235 -1.99 0.08 -25.91
C ALA A 235 -2.36 1.57 -26.08
N HIS A 236 -3.37 2.02 -25.34
CA HIS A 236 -3.87 3.39 -25.37
C HIS A 236 -3.75 4.10 -24.03
N ASP A 237 -3.75 3.35 -22.94
CA ASP A 237 -3.62 3.86 -21.58
C ASP A 237 -2.44 3.19 -20.90
N LEU A 238 -1.82 3.90 -19.97
CA LEU A 238 -0.79 3.39 -19.10
C LEU A 238 -1.23 3.55 -17.64
N GLU A 239 -1.07 2.49 -16.86
CA GLU A 239 -1.38 2.49 -15.44
C GLU A 239 -0.14 2.05 -14.66
N VAL A 240 0.25 2.84 -13.67
CA VAL A 240 1.37 2.54 -12.77
C VAL A 240 0.84 2.29 -11.37
N THR A 241 1.17 1.12 -10.83
CA THR A 241 0.73 0.67 -9.49
C THR A 241 1.89 0.09 -8.71
N PHE A 242 1.76 0.03 -7.39
CA PHE A 242 2.63 -0.80 -6.56
C PHE A 242 2.16 -2.24 -6.60
N GLU A 243 3.09 -3.16 -6.80
CA GLU A 243 2.87 -4.59 -6.62
C GLU A 243 2.86 -4.90 -5.12
N ALA A 244 1.66 -5.04 -4.54
CA ALA A 244 1.49 -5.50 -3.17
C ALA A 244 1.01 -6.96 -3.16
N PRO A 245 1.45 -7.79 -2.21
CA PRO A 245 1.00 -9.18 -2.09
C PRO A 245 -0.49 -9.35 -1.71
N ASN A 246 -1.26 -8.26 -1.51
CA ASN A 246 -2.71 -8.35 -1.21
C ASN A 246 -3.53 -7.06 -1.50
N ALA A 247 -3.02 -6.11 -2.30
CA ALA A 247 -3.79 -4.90 -2.61
C ALA A 247 -4.54 -5.04 -3.94
N LYS A 248 -5.87 -5.14 -3.89
CA LYS A 248 -6.67 -4.66 -5.02
C LYS A 248 -6.49 -3.14 -5.08
N ALA A 249 -5.77 -2.70 -6.12
CA ALA A 249 -5.58 -1.32 -6.58
C ALA A 249 -5.32 -0.28 -5.46
N ALA A 250 -4.08 -0.23 -4.96
CA ALA A 250 -3.57 1.03 -4.43
C ALA A 250 -3.63 2.09 -5.55
N LYS A 251 -3.97 3.34 -5.20
CA LYS A 251 -4.15 4.47 -6.13
C LYS A 251 -3.19 4.41 -7.33
N SER A 252 -3.72 4.02 -8.48
CA SER A 252 -2.96 3.94 -9.71
C SER A 252 -2.82 5.32 -10.33
N ALA A 253 -1.63 5.64 -10.82
CA ALA A 253 -1.48 6.77 -11.72
C ALA A 253 -1.85 6.28 -13.12
N LYS A 254 -3.04 6.68 -13.61
CA LYS A 254 -3.46 6.43 -14.98
C LYS A 254 -3.05 7.62 -15.84
N VAL A 255 -2.25 7.35 -16.87
CA VAL A 255 -1.73 8.34 -17.79
C VAL A 255 -2.02 7.81 -19.18
N ALA A 256 -2.72 8.57 -20.00
CA ALA A 256 -2.67 8.30 -21.42
C ALA A 256 -1.21 8.58 -21.83
N PRO A 257 -0.45 7.61 -22.39
CA PRO A 257 0.74 8.00 -23.13
C PRO A 257 0.34 9.16 -24.02
N HIS A 258 1.16 10.21 -24.05
CA HIS A 258 1.04 11.14 -25.16
C HIS A 258 1.28 10.24 -26.36
N ALA A 259 0.18 9.81 -26.98
CA ALA A 259 0.22 9.36 -28.33
C ALA A 259 0.97 10.51 -28.97
N ALA A 260 2.10 10.20 -29.57
CA ALA A 260 2.43 10.92 -30.76
C ALA A 260 1.18 10.74 -31.64
N GLU A 261 0.21 11.63 -31.49
CA GLU A 261 -0.37 12.31 -32.62
C GLU A 261 0.87 12.83 -33.34
N ALA A 262 1.42 11.93 -34.15
CA ALA A 262 1.92 12.29 -35.44
C ALA A 262 0.75 13.04 -36.10
N VAL A 263 0.58 14.31 -35.71
CA VAL A 263 0.39 15.34 -36.68
C VAL A 263 1.47 15.01 -37.68
N LEU A 264 1.06 14.45 -38.82
CA LEU A 264 1.81 14.53 -40.05
C LEU A 264 2.08 16.03 -40.25
N ALA A 265 3.07 16.58 -39.57
CA ALA A 265 3.86 17.62 -40.16
C ALA A 265 4.39 16.94 -41.42
N PRO A 266 4.09 17.48 -42.63
CA PRO A 266 4.62 16.90 -43.84
C PRO A 266 6.13 16.81 -43.64
N THR A 267 6.66 15.58 -43.63
CA THR A 267 8.09 15.35 -43.67
C THR A 267 8.59 16.19 -44.83
N PRO A 268 9.45 17.20 -44.64
CA PRO A 268 10.03 17.89 -45.77
C PRO A 268 10.69 16.82 -46.63
N ALA A 269 10.31 16.76 -47.91
CA ALA A 269 10.88 15.82 -48.85
C ALA A 269 12.41 15.89 -48.73
N PRO A 270 13.12 14.75 -48.71
CA PRO A 270 14.58 14.77 -48.61
C PRO A 270 15.12 15.66 -49.72
N ILE A 271 15.71 16.79 -49.34
CA ILE A 271 16.36 17.70 -50.26
C ILE A 271 17.69 17.04 -50.60
N GLU A 272 17.82 16.64 -51.86
CA GLU A 272 19.06 16.10 -52.40
C GLU A 272 20.19 17.12 -52.19
N ALA A 273 21.27 16.69 -51.54
CA ALA A 273 22.39 17.57 -51.22
C ALA A 273 23.06 18.01 -52.52
N GLN A 274 22.92 19.30 -52.86
CA GLN A 274 23.63 19.85 -54.01
C GLN A 274 25.13 19.93 -53.70
N PRO A 275 26.00 19.60 -54.67
CA PRO A 275 27.43 19.73 -54.49
C PRO A 275 27.81 21.18 -54.15
N LEU A 276 28.81 21.34 -53.29
CA LEU A 276 29.34 22.64 -52.92
C LEU A 276 29.81 23.39 -54.19
N PRO A 277 29.59 24.71 -54.29
CA PRO A 277 30.07 25.49 -55.41
C PRO A 277 31.60 25.40 -55.53
N SER A 278 32.12 25.44 -56.75
CA SER A 278 33.53 25.20 -57.09
C SER A 278 34.54 26.20 -56.48
N GLY A 279 34.07 27.24 -55.81
CA GLY A 279 34.90 28.18 -55.03
C GLY A 279 34.90 27.92 -53.52
N SER A 280 34.20 26.88 -53.04
CA SER A 280 34.17 26.54 -51.62
C SER A 280 35.52 25.93 -51.20
N PRO A 281 36.10 26.37 -50.07
CA PRO A 281 37.37 25.82 -49.57
C PRO A 281 37.30 24.32 -49.24
N ASP A 282 36.09 23.78 -49.06
CA ASP A 282 35.82 22.37 -48.76
C ASP A 282 35.34 21.57 -49.99
N ALA A 283 35.38 22.14 -51.20
CA ALA A 283 35.05 21.40 -52.42
C ALA A 283 36.16 20.39 -52.75
N LEU A 284 35.78 19.13 -52.97
CA LEU A 284 36.72 18.09 -53.43
C LEU A 284 37.26 18.47 -54.82
N PRO A 285 38.56 18.32 -55.09
CA PRO A 285 39.12 18.56 -56.41
C PRO A 285 38.59 17.55 -57.42
N ASP A 286 38.08 18.04 -58.56
CA ASP A 286 37.66 17.19 -59.67
C ASP A 286 38.88 16.45 -60.24
N HIS A 287 38.94 15.14 -60.02
CA HIS A 287 39.87 14.26 -60.73
C HIS A 287 39.21 13.83 -62.04
N GLY A 288 39.58 14.51 -63.13
CA GLY A 288 39.31 14.08 -64.51
C GLY A 288 40.19 12.92 -64.95
#